data_AF-A0A3E0N031-F1
#
_entry.id   AF-A0A3E0N031-F1
#
_cell.length_a   1.000
_cell.length_b   1.000
_cell.length_c   1.000
_cell.angle_alpha   90.00
_cell.angle_beta   90.00
_cell.angle_gamma   90.00
#
_symmetry.space_group_name_H-M   'P 1'
#
loop_
_entity.id
_entity.type
_entity.pdbx_description
1 polymer ?
#
loop_
_entity_poly.entity_id
_entity_poly.type
_entity_poly.pdbx_seq_one_letter_code
_entity_poly.pdbx_strand_id
1 'polypeptide(L)'
;MGVLRRVFAWAGDPPDTSQGSKAQAFVVILLTHLMARSWVASWKADSFHLGYALAACLFASFGLLYVLGKPGGPTRRAALWLAAALQCAIVATTFPEVANHRYLEMLCILFVALFEIDRAEDCRSLVAALRWTFVIVLFHTGLQKLLYGTYFDGQFLAYEIAAEERFADFLKYFMSSEEYVRVRGLAGRDPGAGPFAVSSPAFLVISNLVWILELTIPVALMWRPTRALAAVAAIVFTFSLQLGARELMFGLLCANLGLLFFLRPVNRFFIVPLLVIYALLILVAAQPDWLPLPDPEFN
;
A
#
# COMPACT_ATOMS: atom_id res chain seq x y z
N MET A 1 -24.53 10.16 -9.94
CA MET A 1 -23.47 9.50 -10.76
C MET A 1 -22.80 10.41 -11.81
N GLY A 2 -23.49 11.36 -12.46
CA GLY A 2 -22.90 12.14 -13.56
C GLY A 2 -21.68 13.03 -13.25
N VAL A 3 -21.58 13.59 -12.03
CA VAL A 3 -20.43 14.42 -11.62
C VAL A 3 -19.18 13.57 -11.38
N LEU A 4 -19.32 12.46 -10.65
CA LEU A 4 -18.22 11.50 -10.41
C LEU A 4 -17.62 10.98 -11.71
N ARG A 5 -18.46 10.70 -12.72
CA ARG A 5 -17.99 10.27 -14.04
C ARG A 5 -17.10 11.31 -14.72
N ARG A 6 -17.37 12.61 -14.58
CA ARG A 6 -16.52 13.68 -15.16
C ARG A 6 -15.18 13.78 -14.44
N VAL A 7 -15.16 13.66 -13.11
CA VAL A 7 -13.91 13.68 -12.33
C VAL A 7 -13.04 12.45 -12.66
N PHE A 8 -13.66 11.27 -12.74
CA PHE A 8 -12.97 10.03 -13.12
C PHE A 8 -12.47 10.04 -14.57
N ALA A 9 -13.15 10.72 -15.49
CA ALA A 9 -12.69 10.87 -16.86
C ALA A 9 -11.33 11.58 -16.98
N TRP A 10 -10.94 12.40 -16.00
CA TRP A 10 -9.64 13.10 -16.01
C TRP A 10 -8.46 12.16 -15.71
N ALA A 11 -8.63 11.22 -14.76
CA ALA A 11 -7.67 10.12 -14.52
C ALA A 11 -7.80 8.99 -15.55
N GLY A 12 -8.92 8.95 -16.27
CA GLY A 12 -9.22 7.97 -17.30
C GLY A 12 -8.32 8.10 -18.53
N ASP A 13 -7.93 6.95 -19.07
CA ASP A 13 -7.51 6.88 -20.46
C ASP A 13 -8.74 7.06 -21.37
N PRO A 14 -8.54 7.49 -22.63
CA PRO A 14 -9.58 7.32 -23.64
C PRO A 14 -10.08 5.87 -23.67
N PRO A 15 -11.31 5.63 -24.16
CA PRO A 15 -11.87 4.28 -24.23
C PRO A 15 -10.88 3.34 -24.91
N ASP A 16 -10.33 2.41 -24.12
CA ASP A 16 -9.34 1.44 -24.54
C ASP A 16 -9.81 0.06 -24.11
N THR A 17 -9.63 -0.92 -24.99
CA THR A 17 -10.00 -2.32 -24.75
C THR A 17 -9.16 -2.96 -23.65
N SER A 18 -8.01 -2.38 -23.28
CA SER A 18 -7.12 -2.91 -22.25
C SER A 18 -7.64 -2.81 -20.80
N GLN A 19 -8.67 -1.99 -20.55
CA GLN A 19 -9.13 -1.69 -19.18
C GLN A 19 -9.72 -2.91 -18.47
N GLY A 20 -10.41 -3.79 -19.21
CA GLY A 20 -10.91 -5.05 -18.66
C GLY A 20 -9.79 -5.97 -18.17
N SER A 21 -8.71 -6.09 -18.95
CA SER A 21 -7.54 -6.88 -18.55
C SER A 21 -6.82 -6.30 -17.33
N LYS A 22 -6.70 -4.96 -17.24
CA LYS A 22 -6.13 -4.30 -16.06
C LYS A 22 -6.95 -4.58 -14.81
N ALA A 23 -8.26 -4.40 -14.89
CA ALA A 23 -9.19 -4.65 -13.78
C ALA A 23 -9.11 -6.12 -13.31
N GLN A 24 -9.19 -7.07 -14.24
CA GLN A 24 -9.10 -8.49 -13.89
C GLN A 24 -7.78 -8.86 -13.21
N ALA A 25 -6.65 -8.41 -13.75
CA ALA A 25 -5.34 -8.65 -13.15
C ALA A 25 -5.22 -8.00 -11.75
N PHE A 26 -5.75 -6.78 -11.58
CA PHE A 26 -5.77 -6.11 -10.30
C PHE A 26 -6.56 -6.88 -9.24
N VAL A 27 -7.74 -7.41 -9.58
CA VAL A 27 -8.56 -8.22 -8.66
C VAL A 27 -7.85 -9.48 -8.22
N VAL A 28 -7.23 -10.21 -9.16
CA VAL A 28 -6.47 -11.42 -8.82
C VAL A 28 -5.34 -11.07 -7.83
N ILE A 29 -4.56 -10.05 -8.13
CA ILE A 29 -3.46 -9.61 -7.25
C ILE A 29 -3.99 -9.13 -5.89
N LEU A 30 -5.10 -8.39 -5.86
CA LEU A 30 -5.71 -7.90 -4.63
C LEU A 30 -6.22 -9.04 -3.74
N LEU A 31 -6.93 -10.03 -4.29
CA LEU A 31 -7.41 -11.17 -3.51
C LEU A 31 -6.25 -12.01 -2.97
N THR A 32 -5.19 -12.23 -3.77
CA THR A 32 -3.97 -12.87 -3.25
C THR A 32 -3.30 -12.03 -2.16
N HIS A 33 -3.25 -10.71 -2.32
CA HIS A 33 -2.70 -9.81 -1.33
C HIS A 33 -3.43 -9.94 0.02
N LEU A 34 -4.78 -9.87 0.00
CA LEU A 34 -5.61 -10.01 1.20
C LEU A 34 -5.44 -11.37 1.88
N MET A 35 -5.37 -12.44 1.08
CA MET A 35 -5.09 -13.80 1.56
C MET A 35 -3.71 -13.87 2.24
N ALA A 36 -2.64 -13.48 1.53
CA ALA A 36 -1.27 -13.55 2.02
C ALA A 36 -1.10 -12.68 3.27
N ARG A 37 -1.72 -11.50 3.31
CA ARG A 37 -1.68 -10.62 4.47
C ARG A 37 -2.37 -11.23 5.68
N SER A 38 -3.55 -11.80 5.49
CA SER A 38 -4.28 -12.47 6.58
C SER A 38 -3.49 -13.67 7.09
N TRP A 39 -2.83 -14.42 6.21
CA TRP A 39 -1.95 -15.50 6.61
C TRP A 39 -0.74 -15.00 7.41
N VAL A 40 -0.01 -14.00 6.91
CA VAL A 40 1.13 -13.42 7.65
C VAL A 40 0.67 -12.88 9.02
N ALA A 41 -0.51 -12.28 9.09
CA ALA A 41 -1.08 -11.80 10.36
C ALA A 41 -1.47 -12.93 11.33
N SER A 42 -1.76 -14.15 10.86
CA SER A 42 -2.05 -15.28 11.76
C SER A 42 -0.82 -15.79 12.51
N TRP A 43 0.38 -15.44 12.03
CA TRP A 43 1.66 -15.83 12.62
C TRP A 43 2.34 -14.69 13.39
N LYS A 44 1.71 -13.53 13.51
CA LYS A 44 2.21 -12.41 14.31
C LYS A 44 1.84 -12.59 15.78
N ALA A 45 2.73 -12.20 16.70
CA ALA A 45 2.54 -12.13 18.16
C ALA A 45 2.48 -13.49 18.90
N ASP A 46 3.64 -14.14 19.09
CA ASP A 46 3.95 -15.32 19.96
C ASP A 46 2.97 -16.52 19.95
N SER A 47 1.92 -16.45 19.14
CA SER A 47 0.74 -17.30 19.20
C SER A 47 0.03 -17.25 17.85
N PHE A 48 -0.60 -18.37 17.50
CA PHE A 48 -1.31 -18.49 16.25
C PHE A 48 -2.72 -17.90 16.36
N HIS A 49 -3.02 -16.85 15.59
CA HIS A 49 -4.35 -16.23 15.57
C HIS A 49 -5.28 -16.93 14.57
N LEU A 50 -6.12 -17.86 15.07
CA LEU A 50 -7.06 -18.64 14.26
C LEU A 50 -7.98 -17.77 13.39
N GLY A 51 -8.44 -16.61 13.88
CA GLY A 51 -9.32 -15.72 13.12
C GLY A 51 -8.70 -15.23 11.81
N TYR A 52 -7.42 -14.86 11.83
CA TYR A 52 -6.70 -14.42 10.64
C TYR A 52 -6.39 -15.57 9.67
N ALA A 53 -6.11 -16.77 10.18
CA ALA A 53 -5.93 -17.96 9.36
C ALA A 53 -7.22 -18.35 8.63
N LEU A 54 -8.36 -18.31 9.33
CA LEU A 54 -9.68 -18.51 8.72
C LEU A 54 -9.96 -17.45 7.65
N ALA A 55 -9.66 -16.18 7.92
CA ALA A 55 -9.80 -15.12 6.93
C ALA A 55 -8.93 -15.37 5.69
N ALA A 56 -7.69 -15.84 5.86
CA ALA A 56 -6.80 -16.21 4.75
C ALA A 56 -7.41 -17.33 3.89
N CYS A 57 -7.91 -18.40 4.51
CA CYS A 57 -8.58 -19.49 3.81
C CYS A 57 -9.84 -19.03 3.06
N LEU A 58 -10.61 -18.12 3.65
CA LEU A 58 -11.79 -17.52 3.01
C LEU A 58 -11.39 -16.67 1.80
N PHE A 59 -10.40 -15.79 1.92
CA PHE A 59 -9.90 -15.01 0.78
C PHE A 59 -9.34 -15.89 -0.34
N ALA A 60 -8.60 -16.96 -0.01
CA ALA A 60 -8.15 -17.95 -0.98
C ALA A 60 -9.34 -18.58 -1.72
N SER A 61 -10.36 -18.99 -0.97
CA SER A 61 -11.59 -19.59 -1.53
C SER A 61 -12.33 -18.61 -2.43
N PHE A 62 -12.46 -17.35 -2.03
CA PHE A 62 -13.07 -16.30 -2.85
C PHE A 62 -12.25 -16.02 -4.11
N GLY A 63 -10.92 -16.01 -4.02
CA GLY A 63 -10.02 -15.92 -5.16
C GLY A 63 -10.22 -17.07 -6.16
N LEU A 64 -10.32 -18.30 -5.65
CA LEU A 64 -10.58 -19.49 -6.48
C LEU A 64 -11.95 -19.41 -7.17
N LEU A 65 -13.01 -19.07 -6.41
CA LEU A 65 -14.36 -18.88 -6.96
C LEU A 65 -14.40 -17.76 -8.01
N TYR A 66 -13.63 -16.68 -7.82
CA TYR A 66 -13.52 -15.61 -8.80
C TYR A 66 -12.84 -16.11 -10.09
N VAL A 67 -11.71 -16.81 -9.99
CA VAL A 67 -10.97 -17.31 -11.16
C VAL A 67 -11.77 -18.37 -11.92
N LEU A 68 -12.33 -19.35 -11.22
CA LEU A 68 -13.08 -20.47 -11.82
C LEU A 68 -14.50 -20.09 -12.26
N GLY A 69 -15.09 -19.05 -11.65
CA GLY A 69 -16.42 -18.59 -12.00
C GLY A 69 -16.52 -18.10 -13.43
N LYS A 70 -17.70 -18.27 -14.05
CA LYS A 70 -17.98 -17.72 -15.38
C LYS A 70 -17.87 -16.18 -15.36
N PRO A 71 -17.19 -15.54 -16.33
CA PRO A 71 -17.27 -14.08 -16.52
C PRO A 71 -18.74 -13.62 -16.58
N GLY A 72 -19.10 -12.62 -15.79
CA GLY A 72 -20.48 -12.11 -15.65
C GLY A 72 -21.38 -12.93 -14.74
N GLY A 73 -20.90 -14.04 -14.20
CA GLY A 73 -21.69 -14.97 -13.40
C GLY A 73 -21.93 -14.50 -11.96
N PRO A 74 -23.03 -14.95 -11.32
CA PRO A 74 -23.35 -14.61 -9.94
C PRO A 74 -22.27 -15.11 -8.96
N THR A 75 -21.56 -16.19 -9.27
CA THR A 75 -20.48 -16.74 -8.44
C THR A 75 -19.32 -15.76 -8.26
N ARG A 76 -18.84 -15.14 -9.34
CA ARG A 76 -17.76 -14.13 -9.26
C ARG A 76 -18.20 -12.95 -8.42
N ARG A 77 -19.43 -12.48 -8.65
CA ARG A 77 -20.01 -11.34 -7.91
C ARG A 77 -20.13 -11.67 -6.42
N ALA A 78 -20.66 -12.83 -6.07
CA ALA A 78 -20.77 -13.27 -4.69
C ALA A 78 -19.39 -13.34 -4.01
N ALA A 79 -18.38 -13.91 -4.69
CA ALA A 79 -17.03 -13.98 -4.15
C ALA A 79 -16.44 -12.61 -3.81
N LEU A 80 -16.62 -11.59 -4.67
CA LEU A 80 -16.13 -10.24 -4.42
C LEU A 80 -16.89 -9.54 -3.28
N TRP A 81 -18.21 -9.70 -3.22
CA TRP A 81 -19.01 -9.13 -2.12
C TRP A 81 -18.69 -9.78 -0.77
N LEU A 82 -18.48 -11.10 -0.74
CA LEU A 82 -18.07 -11.80 0.47
C LEU A 82 -16.66 -11.40 0.90
N ALA A 83 -15.72 -11.24 -0.03
CA ALA A 83 -14.39 -10.73 0.27
C ALA A 83 -14.44 -9.29 0.83
N ALA A 84 -15.27 -8.42 0.25
CA ALA A 84 -15.45 -7.06 0.76
C ALA A 84 -16.09 -7.04 2.16
N ALA A 85 -17.12 -7.85 2.39
CA ALA A 85 -17.77 -7.97 3.69
C ALA A 85 -16.79 -8.48 4.77
N LEU A 86 -15.99 -9.50 4.45
CA LEU A 86 -14.95 -10.01 5.35
C LEU A 86 -13.91 -8.93 5.67
N GLN A 87 -13.42 -8.18 4.68
CA GLN A 87 -12.47 -7.10 4.93
C GLN A 87 -13.07 -5.97 5.78
N CYS A 88 -14.34 -5.62 5.57
CA CYS A 88 -15.05 -4.65 6.42
C CYS A 88 -15.18 -5.16 7.85
N ALA A 89 -15.50 -6.45 8.03
CA ALA A 89 -15.59 -7.07 9.35
C ALA A 89 -14.24 -7.03 10.07
N ILE A 90 -13.13 -7.38 9.39
CA ILE A 90 -11.78 -7.28 9.96
C ILE A 90 -11.52 -5.84 10.45
N VAL A 91 -11.69 -4.84 9.59
CA VAL A 91 -11.49 -3.42 9.93
C VAL A 91 -12.38 -3.00 11.11
N ALA A 92 -13.65 -3.40 11.14
CA ALA A 92 -14.56 -3.06 12.22
C ALA A 92 -14.15 -3.71 13.55
N THR A 93 -13.68 -4.96 13.53
CA THR A 93 -13.27 -5.68 14.74
C THR A 93 -11.91 -5.27 15.28
N THR A 94 -11.03 -4.70 14.45
CA THR A 94 -9.71 -4.20 14.87
C THR A 94 -9.72 -2.69 15.13
N PHE A 95 -10.88 -2.04 15.08
CA PHE A 95 -11.00 -0.62 15.41
C PHE A 95 -10.87 -0.42 16.93
N PRO A 96 -10.09 0.58 17.41
CA PRO A 96 -9.48 1.70 16.68
C PRO A 96 -8.05 1.48 16.16
N GLU A 97 -7.44 0.31 16.40
CA GLU A 97 -6.04 -0.05 16.07
C GLU A 97 -5.85 -0.42 14.59
N VAL A 98 -6.61 0.20 13.68
CA VAL A 98 -6.57 -0.13 12.26
C VAL A 98 -5.44 0.65 11.59
N ALA A 99 -4.37 -0.05 11.21
CA ALA A 99 -3.33 0.54 10.38
C ALA A 99 -3.90 1.16 9.09
N ASN A 100 -3.44 2.36 8.72
CA ASN A 100 -3.97 3.16 7.61
C ASN A 100 -4.11 2.38 6.28
N HIS A 101 -3.14 1.52 5.96
CA HIS A 101 -3.16 0.73 4.73
C HIS A 101 -4.29 -0.32 4.70
N ARG A 102 -4.86 -0.74 5.85
CA ARG A 102 -6.03 -1.62 5.89
C ARG A 102 -7.30 -0.92 5.40
N TYR A 103 -7.43 0.39 5.64
CA TYR A 103 -8.52 1.17 5.06
C TYR A 103 -8.38 1.26 3.54
N LEU A 104 -7.16 1.37 3.02
CA LEU A 104 -6.92 1.34 1.57
C LEU A 104 -7.28 -0.02 0.97
N GLU A 105 -6.89 -1.12 1.60
CA GLU A 105 -7.29 -2.48 1.20
C GLU A 105 -8.82 -2.62 1.14
N MET A 106 -9.52 -2.18 2.20
CA MET A 106 -10.98 -2.17 2.29
C MET A 106 -11.61 -1.35 1.17
N LEU A 107 -11.11 -0.14 0.93
CA LEU A 107 -11.62 0.72 -0.13
C LEU A 107 -11.42 0.10 -1.53
N CYS A 108 -10.27 -0.51 -1.78
CA CYS A 108 -9.98 -1.19 -3.04
C CYS A 108 -10.93 -2.36 -3.29
N ILE A 109 -11.15 -3.23 -2.30
CA ILE A 109 -12.05 -4.38 -2.48
C ILE A 109 -13.52 -3.97 -2.57
N LEU A 110 -13.93 -2.91 -1.87
CA LEU A 110 -15.27 -2.33 -2.00
C LEU A 110 -15.52 -1.80 -3.42
N PHE A 111 -14.57 -1.05 -4.01
CA PHE A 111 -14.71 -0.64 -5.41
C PHE A 111 -14.82 -1.85 -6.33
N VAL A 112 -13.95 -2.83 -6.18
CA VAL A 112 -13.99 -4.06 -6.99
C VAL A 112 -15.34 -4.78 -6.88
N ALA A 113 -15.95 -4.84 -5.69
CA ALA A 113 -17.26 -5.46 -5.48
C ALA A 113 -18.43 -4.65 -6.06
N LEU A 114 -18.31 -3.31 -6.09
CA LEU A 114 -19.34 -2.39 -6.57
C LEU A 114 -19.43 -2.32 -8.10
N PHE A 115 -18.32 -2.51 -8.82
CA PHE A 115 -18.27 -2.38 -10.29
C PHE A 115 -18.38 -3.74 -11.00
N GLU A 116 -19.15 -3.83 -12.09
CA GLU A 116 -19.27 -5.07 -12.87
C GLU A 116 -18.13 -5.20 -13.89
N ILE A 117 -17.13 -6.04 -13.57
CA ILE A 117 -15.87 -6.18 -14.37
C ILE A 117 -16.10 -6.75 -15.78
N ASP A 118 -17.28 -7.28 -16.07
CA ASP A 118 -17.63 -7.75 -17.42
C ASP A 118 -18.18 -6.63 -18.31
N ARG A 119 -18.50 -5.46 -17.75
CA ARG A 119 -18.92 -4.27 -18.48
C ARG A 119 -17.72 -3.35 -18.69
N ALA A 120 -17.44 -3.02 -19.95
CA ALA A 120 -16.31 -2.15 -20.31
C ALA A 120 -16.38 -0.77 -19.64
N GLU A 121 -17.58 -0.23 -19.45
CA GLU A 121 -17.78 1.07 -18.77
C GLU A 121 -17.44 1.01 -17.27
N ASP A 122 -17.83 -0.06 -16.59
CA ASP A 122 -17.56 -0.27 -15.18
C ASP A 122 -16.07 -0.55 -14.96
N CYS A 123 -15.41 -1.31 -15.85
CA CYS A 123 -13.95 -1.47 -15.84
C CYS A 123 -13.22 -0.12 -15.91
N ARG A 124 -13.65 0.77 -16.81
CA ARG A 124 -13.07 2.12 -16.92
C ARG A 124 -13.25 2.90 -15.63
N SER A 125 -14.45 2.85 -15.05
CA SER A 125 -14.79 3.57 -13.83
C SER A 125 -14.01 3.03 -12.62
N LEU A 126 -13.88 1.70 -12.50
CA LEU A 126 -13.10 1.03 -11.48
C LEU A 126 -11.62 1.42 -11.56
N VAL A 127 -10.99 1.30 -12.74
CA VAL A 127 -9.57 1.66 -12.91
C VAL A 127 -9.36 3.14 -12.60
N ALA A 128 -10.26 4.03 -13.02
CA ALA A 128 -10.17 5.45 -12.69
C ALA A 128 -10.32 5.72 -11.18
N ALA A 129 -11.25 5.05 -10.49
CA ALA A 129 -11.43 5.18 -9.05
C ALA A 129 -10.19 4.71 -8.28
N LEU A 130 -9.59 3.58 -8.66
CA LEU A 130 -8.37 3.05 -8.06
C LEU A 130 -7.16 3.97 -8.30
N ARG A 131 -7.00 4.50 -9.52
CA ARG A 131 -5.97 5.51 -9.84
C ARG A 131 -6.12 6.77 -8.97
N TRP A 132 -7.33 7.30 -8.87
CA TRP A 132 -7.60 8.47 -8.04
C TRP A 132 -7.33 8.20 -6.58
N THR A 133 -7.67 7.01 -6.07
CA THR A 133 -7.38 6.63 -4.70
C THR A 133 -5.87 6.67 -4.43
N PHE A 134 -5.06 6.12 -5.33
CA PHE A 134 -3.61 6.16 -5.21
C PHE A 134 -3.06 7.59 -5.22
N VAL A 135 -3.55 8.43 -6.14
CA VAL A 135 -3.19 9.86 -6.24
C VAL A 135 -3.56 10.62 -4.96
N ILE A 136 -4.77 10.42 -4.45
CA ILE A 136 -5.27 11.10 -3.24
C ILE A 136 -4.45 10.69 -2.03
N VAL A 137 -4.23 9.39 -1.82
CA VAL A 137 -3.44 8.90 -0.69
C VAL A 137 -2.05 9.49 -0.72
N LEU A 138 -1.34 9.38 -1.85
CA LEU A 138 0.04 9.86 -1.97
C LEU A 138 0.13 11.39 -1.82
N PHE A 139 -0.80 12.13 -2.42
CA PHE A 139 -0.83 13.60 -2.28
C PHE A 139 -1.17 14.03 -0.85
N HIS A 140 -2.14 13.37 -0.22
CA HIS A 140 -2.56 13.70 1.12
C HIS A 140 -1.47 13.44 2.15
N THR A 141 -0.72 12.33 2.03
CA THR A 141 0.42 12.05 2.92
C THR A 141 1.51 13.10 2.79
N GLY A 142 1.81 13.55 1.56
CA GLY A 142 2.75 14.66 1.34
C GLY A 142 2.27 15.99 1.91
N LEU A 143 0.98 16.30 1.74
CA LEU A 143 0.38 17.52 2.28
C LEU A 143 0.40 17.52 3.81
N GLN A 144 0.11 16.40 4.46
CA GLN A 144 0.23 16.27 5.92
C GLN A 144 1.66 16.58 6.37
N LYS A 145 2.67 15.97 5.73
CA LYS A 145 4.09 16.22 6.07
C LYS A 145 4.48 17.68 5.89
N LEU A 146 4.01 18.32 4.82
CA LEU A 146 4.24 19.73 4.57
C LEU A 146 3.58 20.61 5.66
N LEU A 147 2.32 20.36 6.00
CA LEU A 147 1.56 21.17 6.96
C LEU A 147 2.07 21.03 8.40
N TYR A 148 2.48 19.83 8.80
CA TYR A 148 3.03 19.60 10.13
C TYR A 148 4.49 20.07 10.27
N GLY A 149 5.21 20.26 9.16
CA GLY A 149 6.57 20.82 9.15
C GLY A 149 7.67 19.93 9.77
N THR A 150 7.31 18.76 10.33
CA THR A 150 8.22 17.85 11.04
C THR A 150 9.31 17.24 10.14
N TYR A 151 9.18 17.35 8.82
CA TYR A 151 10.17 16.91 7.85
C TYR A 151 11.20 18.00 7.47
N PHE A 152 10.93 19.28 7.75
CA PHE A 152 11.82 20.37 7.31
C PHE A 152 13.20 20.26 7.93
N ASP A 153 13.24 20.02 9.24
CA ASP A 153 14.48 19.83 10.01
C ASP A 153 14.73 18.34 10.32
N GLY A 154 14.12 17.41 9.58
CA GLY A 154 14.33 15.97 9.76
C GLY A 154 13.74 15.37 11.05
N GLN A 155 12.94 16.11 11.81
CA GLN A 155 12.48 15.74 13.14
C GLN A 155 11.69 14.42 13.16
N PHE A 156 10.80 14.21 12.19
CA PHE A 156 10.00 12.99 12.12
C PHE A 156 10.88 11.74 11.91
N LEU A 157 11.78 11.78 10.94
CA LEU A 157 12.66 10.64 10.67
C LEU A 157 13.67 10.41 11.80
N ALA A 158 14.12 11.46 12.48
CA ALA A 158 14.96 11.33 13.67
C ALA A 158 14.21 10.68 14.84
N TYR A 159 12.92 11.03 15.03
CA TYR A 159 12.06 10.36 15.99
C TYR A 159 11.93 8.86 15.66
N GLU A 160 11.66 8.52 14.40
CA GLU A 160 11.60 7.12 13.94
C GLU A 160 12.93 6.38 14.20
N ILE A 161 14.08 7.02 13.94
CA ILE A 161 15.40 6.43 14.26
C ILE A 161 15.56 6.20 15.75
N ALA A 162 15.06 7.09 16.60
CA ALA A 162 15.16 6.94 18.05
C ALA A 162 14.20 5.84 18.57
N ALA A 163 12.99 5.77 18.02
CA ALA A 163 11.96 4.82 18.43
C ALA A 163 12.22 3.39 17.91
N GLU A 164 12.74 3.25 16.69
CA GLU A 164 12.61 2.02 15.92
C GLU A 164 13.93 1.63 15.22
N GLU A 165 14.49 0.46 15.58
CA GLU A 165 15.80 0.00 15.07
C GLU A 165 15.82 -0.15 13.54
N ARG A 166 14.68 -0.53 12.93
CA ARG A 166 14.57 -0.68 11.47
C ARG A 166 14.87 0.60 10.71
N PHE A 167 14.49 1.76 11.25
CA PHE A 167 14.78 3.05 10.63
C PHE A 167 16.21 3.47 10.91
N ALA A 168 16.73 3.19 12.11
CA ALA A 168 18.11 3.44 12.48
C ALA A 168 19.09 2.72 11.55
N ASP A 169 18.86 1.45 11.24
CA ASP A 169 19.70 0.63 10.38
C ASP A 169 19.89 1.19 8.97
N PHE A 170 18.84 1.79 8.43
CA PHE A 170 18.85 2.35 7.07
C PHE A 170 19.32 3.81 7.07
N LEU A 171 18.82 4.63 7.99
CA LEU A 171 19.01 6.07 7.94
C LEU A 171 20.33 6.56 8.57
N LYS A 172 21.00 5.73 9.38
CA LYS A 172 22.31 6.07 9.99
C LYS A 172 23.37 6.50 8.99
N TYR A 173 23.31 6.00 7.75
CA TYR A 173 24.29 6.33 6.70
C TYR A 173 24.15 7.76 6.15
N PHE A 174 23.07 8.46 6.48
CA PHE A 174 22.83 9.84 6.04
C PHE A 174 23.09 10.88 7.14
N MET A 175 23.52 10.43 8.32
CA MET A 175 23.82 11.25 9.48
C MET A 175 25.30 11.17 9.84
N SER A 176 25.82 12.20 10.52
CA SER A 176 27.12 12.08 11.20
C SER A 176 27.01 11.10 12.38
N SER A 177 28.11 10.43 12.73
CA SER A 177 28.13 9.50 13.86
C SER A 177 27.72 10.16 15.18
N GLU A 178 28.15 11.41 15.42
CA GLU A 178 27.78 12.18 16.60
C GLU A 178 26.28 12.46 16.67
N GLU A 179 25.69 12.84 15.54
CA GLU A 179 24.26 13.13 15.46
C GLU A 179 23.40 11.88 15.58
N TYR A 180 23.85 10.76 15.01
CA TYR A 180 23.22 9.46 15.18
C TYR A 180 23.21 9.01 16.65
N VAL A 181 24.36 9.08 17.34
CA VAL A 181 24.46 8.76 18.78
C VAL A 181 23.55 9.66 19.61
N ARG A 182 23.52 10.97 19.31
CA ARG A 182 22.61 11.91 19.97
C ARG A 182 21.15 11.52 19.79
N VAL A 183 20.71 11.22 18.57
CA VAL A 183 19.32 10.85 18.27
C VAL A 183 18.94 9.52 18.92
N ARG A 184 19.79 8.50 18.86
CA ARG A 184 19.54 7.22 19.57
C ARG A 184 19.49 7.40 21.08
N GLY A 185 20.25 8.35 21.63
CA GLY A 185 20.18 8.73 23.05
C GLY A 185 18.86 9.39 23.49
N LEU A 186 17.98 9.73 22.54
CA LEU A 186 16.62 10.23 22.81
C LEU A 186 15.58 9.10 22.83
N ALA A 187 15.97 7.83 22.61
CA ALA A 187 15.05 6.70 22.65
C ALA A 187 14.27 6.64 23.99
N GLY A 188 12.99 6.32 23.92
CA GLY A 188 12.10 6.23 25.09
C GLY A 188 11.66 7.58 25.67
N ARG A 189 11.99 8.71 25.04
CA ARG A 189 11.40 10.01 25.38
C ARG A 189 10.06 10.20 24.67
N ASP A 190 9.11 10.84 25.34
CA ASP A 190 7.77 11.08 24.81
C ASP A 190 7.78 11.86 23.47
N PRO A 191 6.82 11.61 22.56
CA PRO A 191 6.61 12.46 21.39
C PRO A 191 6.51 13.94 21.79
N GLY A 192 7.37 14.78 21.20
CA GLY A 192 7.48 16.20 21.56
C GLY A 192 8.56 16.53 22.60
N ALA A 193 9.23 15.53 23.18
CA ALA A 193 10.35 15.72 24.09
C ALA A 193 11.70 15.72 23.34
N GLY A 194 12.31 16.90 23.23
CA GLY A 194 13.70 17.09 22.79
C GLY A 194 13.86 17.62 21.36
N PRO A 195 15.03 18.18 21.02
CA PRO A 195 15.29 18.63 19.67
C PRO A 195 15.62 17.42 18.79
N PHE A 196 14.59 16.83 18.16
CA PHE A 196 14.77 15.86 17.07
C PHE A 196 15.27 16.51 15.78
N ALA A 197 15.48 17.83 15.77
CA ALA A 197 16.09 18.53 14.65
C ALA A 197 17.46 17.94 14.31
N VAL A 198 17.73 17.81 13.02
CA VAL A 198 18.93 17.21 12.43
C VAL A 198 19.64 18.28 11.62
N SER A 199 20.97 18.31 11.65
CA SER A 199 21.80 19.28 10.91
C SER A 199 22.53 18.66 9.72
N SER A 200 22.65 17.33 9.66
CA SER A 200 23.29 16.61 8.55
C SER A 200 22.61 16.92 7.20
N PRO A 201 23.33 17.57 6.24
CA PRO A 201 22.71 18.00 4.98
C PRO A 201 22.12 16.86 4.14
N ALA A 202 22.80 15.71 4.08
CA ALA A 202 22.31 14.55 3.34
C ALA A 202 20.98 14.03 3.91
N PHE A 203 20.86 13.99 5.24
CA PHE A 203 19.63 13.62 5.93
C PHE A 203 18.48 14.59 5.62
N LEU A 204 18.76 15.90 5.71
CA LEU A 204 17.76 16.94 5.43
C LEU A 204 17.27 16.90 3.99
N VAL A 205 18.16 16.62 3.03
CA VAL A 205 17.78 16.42 1.62
C VAL A 205 16.82 15.24 1.51
N ILE A 206 17.14 14.08 2.09
CA ILE A 206 16.28 12.89 2.02
C ILE A 206 14.94 13.17 2.69
N SER A 207 14.95 13.76 3.89
CA SER A 207 13.73 14.09 4.62
C SER A 207 12.80 14.98 3.78
N ASN A 208 13.32 16.06 3.21
CA ASN A 208 12.52 16.96 2.40
C ASN A 208 12.08 16.35 1.06
N LEU A 209 12.92 15.50 0.45
CA LEU A 209 12.55 14.81 -0.79
C LEU A 209 11.31 13.92 -0.62
N VAL A 210 11.07 13.33 0.56
CA VAL A 210 9.89 12.47 0.79
C VAL A 210 8.60 13.23 0.51
N TRP A 211 8.36 14.36 1.18
CA TRP A 211 7.10 15.10 1.02
C TRP A 211 7.02 15.79 -0.36
N ILE A 212 8.15 16.26 -0.91
CA ILE A 212 8.20 16.85 -2.24
C ILE A 212 7.76 15.82 -3.29
N LEU A 213 8.29 14.60 -3.22
CA LEU A 213 7.94 13.52 -4.14
C LEU A 213 6.49 13.07 -3.96
N GLU A 214 6.01 12.97 -2.72
CA GLU A 214 4.60 12.68 -2.43
C GLU A 214 3.63 13.74 -2.99
N LEU A 215 4.03 15.01 -3.10
CA LEU A 215 3.20 16.05 -3.71
C LEU A 215 3.32 16.10 -5.24
N THR A 216 4.53 15.91 -5.78
CA THR A 216 4.82 16.11 -7.20
C THR A 216 4.50 14.89 -8.07
N ILE A 217 4.76 13.67 -7.57
CA ILE A 217 4.47 12.43 -8.30
C ILE A 217 2.97 12.30 -8.64
N PRO A 218 2.01 12.50 -7.71
CA PRO A 218 0.58 12.43 -8.05
C PRO A 218 0.18 13.41 -9.14
N VAL A 219 0.71 14.63 -9.12
CA VAL A 219 0.44 15.63 -10.16
C VAL A 219 0.98 15.15 -11.51
N ALA A 220 2.20 14.60 -11.54
CA ALA A 220 2.80 14.03 -12.75
C ALA A 220 2.08 12.76 -13.26
N LEU A 221 1.47 11.97 -12.38
CA LEU A 221 0.63 10.81 -12.75
C LEU A 221 -0.64 11.24 -13.49
N MET A 222 -1.19 12.39 -13.12
CA MET A 222 -2.39 12.94 -13.76
C MET A 222 -2.09 13.52 -15.14
N TRP A 223 -0.85 13.98 -15.38
CA TRP A 223 -0.43 14.49 -16.67
C TRP A 223 -0.04 13.37 -17.65
N ARG A 224 -0.83 13.23 -18.73
CA ARG A 224 -0.70 12.12 -19.70
C ARG A 224 0.71 11.90 -20.27
N PRO A 225 1.48 12.92 -20.68
CA PRO A 225 2.81 12.73 -21.26
C PRO A 225 3.82 12.14 -20.28
N THR A 226 3.70 12.46 -18.99
CA THR A 226 4.64 12.02 -17.95
C THR A 226 4.18 10.77 -17.21
N ARG A 227 2.91 10.37 -17.38
CA ARG A 227 2.24 9.34 -16.58
C ARG A 227 3.01 8.03 -16.43
N ALA A 228 3.56 7.48 -17.52
CA ALA A 228 4.26 6.20 -17.45
C ALA A 228 5.56 6.30 -16.63
N LEU A 229 6.33 7.37 -16.83
CA LEU A 229 7.53 7.64 -16.05
C LEU A 229 7.19 7.93 -14.59
N ALA A 230 6.16 8.74 -14.35
CA ALA A 230 5.65 9.02 -13.01
C ALA A 230 5.14 7.76 -12.30
N ALA A 231 4.55 6.79 -13.02
CA ALA A 231 4.14 5.51 -12.47
C ALA A 231 5.34 4.67 -12.03
N VAL A 232 6.40 4.60 -12.85
CA VAL A 232 7.66 3.94 -12.43
C VAL A 232 8.24 4.64 -11.20
N ALA A 233 8.33 5.97 -11.23
CA ALA A 233 8.83 6.74 -10.09
C ALA A 233 7.99 6.50 -8.83
N ALA A 234 6.66 6.49 -8.93
CA ALA A 234 5.75 6.22 -7.82
C ALA A 234 5.96 4.82 -7.24
N ILE A 235 6.08 3.80 -8.09
CA ILE A 235 6.31 2.41 -7.66
C ILE A 235 7.65 2.31 -6.94
N VAL A 236 8.73 2.81 -7.54
CA VAL A 236 10.07 2.77 -6.94
C VAL A 236 10.08 3.53 -5.63
N PHE A 237 9.58 4.76 -5.61
CA PHE A 237 9.55 5.63 -4.43
C PHE A 237 8.75 5.00 -3.28
N THR A 238 7.50 4.59 -3.53
CA THR A 238 6.65 3.98 -2.50
C THR A 238 7.27 2.67 -2.02
N PHE A 239 7.75 1.81 -2.91
CA PHE A 239 8.37 0.55 -2.53
C PHE A 239 9.65 0.76 -1.70
N SER A 240 10.49 1.75 -2.02
CA SER A 240 11.68 2.10 -1.23
C SER A 240 11.32 2.57 0.17
N LEU A 241 10.30 3.43 0.33
CA LEU A 241 9.82 3.85 1.65
C LEU A 241 9.30 2.66 2.46
N GLN A 242 8.48 1.81 1.84
CA GLN A 242 7.89 0.66 2.50
C GLN A 242 8.93 -0.42 2.84
N LEU A 243 10.00 -0.56 2.05
CA LEU A 243 11.11 -1.44 2.37
C LEU A 243 11.85 -0.95 3.63
N GLY A 244 12.14 0.35 3.72
CA GLY A 244 12.74 0.96 4.91
C GLY A 244 11.86 0.83 6.15
N ALA A 245 10.54 1.00 5.98
CA ALA A 245 9.56 0.78 7.04
C ALA A 245 9.28 -0.71 7.34
N ARG A 246 9.89 -1.67 6.61
CA ARG A 246 9.57 -3.11 6.70
C ARG A 246 8.07 -3.43 6.49
N GLU A 247 7.37 -2.60 5.73
CA GLU A 247 5.94 -2.73 5.39
C GLU A 247 5.75 -3.25 3.96
N LEU A 248 6.47 -4.30 3.58
CA LEU A 248 6.53 -4.79 2.21
C LEU A 248 5.15 -5.08 1.59
N MET A 249 4.21 -5.61 2.38
CA MET A 249 2.84 -5.86 1.92
C MET A 249 2.17 -4.57 1.40
N PHE A 250 2.30 -3.47 2.14
CA PHE A 250 1.75 -2.19 1.71
C PHE A 250 2.44 -1.69 0.44
N GLY A 251 3.77 -1.86 0.35
CA GLY A 251 4.54 -1.58 -0.86
C GLY A 251 4.02 -2.33 -2.10
N LEU A 252 3.67 -3.61 -1.96
CA LEU A 252 3.12 -4.43 -3.05
C LEU A 252 1.71 -3.98 -3.48
N LEU A 253 0.86 -3.54 -2.54
CA LEU A 253 -0.44 -2.96 -2.85
C LEU A 253 -0.29 -1.64 -3.64
N CYS A 254 0.59 -0.75 -3.17
CA CYS A 254 0.94 0.50 -3.87
C CYS A 254 1.51 0.22 -5.26
N ALA A 255 2.37 -0.79 -5.41
CA ALA A 255 2.90 -1.19 -6.70
C ALA A 255 1.78 -1.65 -7.65
N ASN A 256 0.83 -2.47 -7.18
CA ASN A 256 -0.31 -2.91 -7.97
C ASN A 256 -1.21 -1.74 -8.41
N LEU A 257 -1.43 -0.75 -7.54
CA LEU A 257 -2.14 0.49 -7.87
C LEU A 257 -1.36 1.33 -8.90
N GLY A 258 -0.04 1.48 -8.72
CA GLY A 258 0.83 2.20 -9.65
C GLY A 258 0.85 1.57 -11.04
N LEU A 259 0.81 0.23 -11.12
CA LEU A 259 0.77 -0.49 -12.40
C LEU A 259 -0.51 -0.19 -13.22
N LEU A 260 -1.57 0.31 -12.58
CA LEU A 260 -2.78 0.73 -13.30
C LEU A 260 -2.54 1.95 -14.17
N PHE A 261 -1.50 2.77 -13.95
CA PHE A 261 -1.25 4.01 -14.70
C PHE A 261 -0.60 3.78 -16.08
N PHE A 262 -0.06 2.59 -16.35
CA PHE A 262 0.47 2.26 -17.67
C PHE A 262 -0.66 2.16 -18.70
N LEU A 263 -0.38 2.53 -19.95
CA LEU A 263 -1.35 2.43 -21.05
C LEU A 263 -1.69 0.97 -21.36
N ARG A 264 -0.69 0.09 -21.37
CA ARG A 264 -0.85 -1.36 -21.58
C ARG A 264 -1.18 -2.07 -20.26
N PRO A 265 -1.78 -3.26 -20.28
CA PRO A 265 -2.08 -4.04 -19.07
C PRO A 265 -0.81 -4.71 -18.51
N VAL A 266 0.16 -3.87 -18.11
CA VAL A 266 1.48 -4.31 -17.64
C VAL A 266 1.36 -5.17 -16.37
N ASN A 267 0.38 -4.88 -15.51
CA ASN A 267 0.11 -5.67 -14.30
C ASN A 267 -0.14 -7.16 -14.57
N ARG A 268 -0.63 -7.54 -15.76
CA ARG A 268 -0.81 -8.96 -16.12
C ARG A 268 0.51 -9.73 -16.14
N PHE A 269 1.60 -9.11 -16.58
CA PHE A 269 2.92 -9.73 -16.57
C PHE A 269 3.47 -9.92 -15.16
N PHE A 270 3.03 -9.08 -14.22
CA PHE A 270 3.45 -9.12 -12.82
C PHE A 270 2.65 -10.07 -11.96
N ILE A 271 1.56 -10.70 -12.45
CA ILE A 271 0.78 -11.66 -11.66
C ILE A 271 1.70 -12.76 -11.12
N VAL A 272 2.41 -13.48 -11.99
CA VAL A 272 3.24 -14.61 -11.57
C VAL A 272 4.38 -14.17 -10.62
N PRO A 273 5.19 -13.13 -10.94
CA PRO A 273 6.18 -12.62 -9.98
C PRO A 273 5.60 -12.22 -8.62
N LEU A 274 4.43 -11.55 -8.59
CA LEU A 274 3.79 -11.15 -7.34
C LEU A 274 3.27 -12.37 -6.57
N LEU A 275 2.70 -13.38 -7.23
CA LEU A 275 2.30 -14.63 -6.59
C LEU A 275 3.50 -15.33 -5.94
N VAL A 276 4.66 -15.36 -6.62
CA VAL A 276 5.90 -15.91 -6.08
C VAL A 276 6.35 -15.11 -4.85
N ILE A 277 6.35 -13.77 -4.93
CA ILE A 277 6.69 -12.91 -3.78
C ILE A 277 5.75 -13.17 -2.60
N TYR A 278 4.43 -13.23 -2.82
CA TYR A 278 3.47 -13.53 -1.75
C TYR A 278 3.67 -14.92 -1.16
N ALA A 279 3.95 -15.93 -1.99
CA ALA A 279 4.23 -17.28 -1.52
C ALA A 279 5.52 -17.31 -0.66
N LEU A 280 6.58 -16.62 -1.10
CA LEU A 280 7.81 -16.49 -0.32
C LEU A 280 7.55 -15.77 1.01
N LEU A 281 6.76 -14.69 1.02
CA LEU A 281 6.41 -13.99 2.26
C LEU A 281 5.61 -14.86 3.23
N ILE A 282 4.68 -15.66 2.72
CA ILE A 282 3.94 -16.66 3.50
C ILE A 282 4.89 -17.69 4.12
N LEU A 283 5.84 -18.21 3.32
CA LEU A 283 6.80 -19.20 3.78
C LEU A 283 7.75 -18.63 4.84
N VAL A 284 8.26 -17.42 4.63
CA VAL A 284 9.16 -16.74 5.57
C VAL A 284 8.41 -16.39 6.86
N ALA A 285 7.15 -15.93 6.79
CA ALA A 285 6.35 -15.63 7.98
C ALA A 285 6.01 -16.87 8.83
N ALA A 286 6.11 -18.09 8.28
CA ALA A 286 5.92 -19.32 9.02
C ALA A 286 7.21 -19.80 9.74
N GLN A 287 8.35 -19.13 9.53
CA GLN A 287 9.62 -19.48 10.17
C GLN A 287 9.72 -18.78 11.53
N PRO A 288 9.93 -19.51 12.65
CA PRO A 288 9.97 -18.94 14.00
C PRO A 288 11.03 -17.85 14.20
N ASP A 289 12.14 -17.92 13.46
CA ASP A 289 13.36 -17.14 13.77
C ASP A 289 13.69 -16.04 12.75
N TRP A 290 12.94 -15.90 11.64
CA TRP A 290 13.47 -15.20 10.46
C TRP A 290 12.97 -13.76 10.25
N LEU A 291 11.91 -13.33 10.93
CA LEU A 291 11.56 -11.91 10.96
C LEU A 291 11.43 -11.51 12.42
N PRO A 292 12.28 -10.59 12.93
CA PRO A 292 11.80 -9.64 13.91
C PRO A 292 10.67 -8.86 13.22
N LEU A 293 9.49 -9.47 13.16
CA LEU A 293 8.26 -8.77 12.89
C LEU A 293 8.21 -7.71 14.01
N PRO A 294 8.06 -6.42 13.66
CA PRO A 294 8.05 -5.37 14.67
C PRO A 294 7.07 -5.75 15.78
N ASP A 295 7.46 -5.45 17.02
CA ASP A 295 6.74 -5.79 18.24
C ASP A 295 5.23 -5.52 18.08
N PRO A 296 4.37 -6.34 18.70
CA PRO A 296 2.92 -6.24 18.60
C PRO A 296 2.33 -4.92 19.12
N GLU A 297 3.15 -4.03 19.70
CA GLU A 297 2.73 -2.78 20.35
C GLU A 297 2.52 -1.59 19.41
N PHE A 298 2.79 -1.73 18.10
CA PHE A 298 2.52 -0.67 17.12
C PHE A 298 1.57 -1.14 16.02
N ASN A 299 0.28 -1.19 16.36
CA ASN A 299 -0.86 -1.02 15.43
C ASN A 299 -1.62 0.26 15.79
#